data_AF-A0A450ZCB4-F1
#
_entry.id   AF-A0A450ZCB4-F1
#
_cell.length_a   1.000
_cell.length_b   1.000
_cell.length_c   1.000
_cell.angle_alpha   90.00
_cell.angle_beta   90.00
_cell.angle_gamma   90.00
#
_symmetry.space_group_name_H-M   'P 1'
#
loop_
_entity.id
_entity.type
_entity.pdbx_description
1 polymer ?
#
loop_
_entity_poly.entity_id
_entity_poly.type
_entity_poly.pdbx_seq_one_letter_code
_entity_poly.pdbx_strand_id
1 'polypeptide(L)'
;MNIDNNRLISIPLVALSLLWMGATQADVNASRIESPEPVYFYASQPGKKTLDQDSNGGNPFASALVELLARHDLTFGEFSSELIDRTVEKSRGFQRPDVSATTISDVLRLCALRFLPKPFSRRRVALVLAYSDYSRANLSSLPDAKVDMERIADAFRSVGFDEVRTVLDPGHGEIESILKDFAALSGKSDLAALYATGHGMEVEGNIYLIPSSYPFLPKNIMLDKRTLPLARLGETLQANRANLVLYGGGRENPFEADPKNGP
;
A
#
# COMPACT_ATOMS: atom_id res chain seq x y z
N MET A 1 69.19 -4.98 -54.82
CA MET A 1 69.99 -6.21 -54.94
C MET A 1 69.87 -6.94 -53.60
N ASN A 2 69.20 -8.09 -53.63
CA ASN A 2 69.19 -9.26 -52.75
C ASN A 2 69.74 -9.25 -51.29
N ILE A 3 68.88 -9.77 -50.38
CA ILE A 3 69.03 -10.66 -49.18
C ILE A 3 70.11 -10.32 -48.11
N ASP A 4 69.92 -10.45 -46.78
CA ASP A 4 69.45 -11.56 -45.94
C ASP A 4 68.98 -11.07 -44.56
N ASN A 5 67.79 -11.47 -44.08
CA ASN A 5 67.52 -12.60 -43.17
C ASN A 5 68.22 -12.56 -41.80
N ASN A 6 67.44 -12.29 -40.72
CA ASN A 6 67.37 -13.26 -39.62
C ASN A 6 66.22 -13.01 -38.62
N ARG A 7 65.34 -14.02 -38.55
CA ARG A 7 64.68 -14.60 -37.37
C ARG A 7 63.88 -13.69 -36.44
N LEU A 8 62.57 -13.90 -36.44
CA LEU A 8 61.82 -14.08 -35.20
C LEU A 8 60.80 -15.23 -35.35
N ILE A 9 60.69 -15.94 -34.25
CA ILE A 9 60.14 -17.28 -34.04
C ILE A 9 58.61 -17.26 -34.05
N SER A 10 58.04 -18.35 -34.56
CA SER A 10 56.62 -18.66 -34.72
C SER A 10 55.85 -18.77 -33.39
N ILE A 11 54.61 -18.27 -33.36
CA ILE A 11 53.56 -18.67 -32.39
C ILE A 11 52.29 -18.97 -33.21
N PRO A 12 51.60 -20.12 -33.01
CA PRO A 12 50.71 -20.68 -34.01
C PRO A 12 49.34 -20.01 -34.06
N LEU A 13 48.87 -19.85 -35.29
CA LEU A 13 47.53 -19.52 -35.71
C LEU A 13 46.67 -20.81 -35.64
N VAL A 14 45.71 -20.91 -34.72
CA VAL A 14 44.67 -21.96 -34.79
C VAL A 14 43.31 -21.38 -34.41
N ALA A 15 42.42 -21.36 -35.41
CA ALA A 15 40.97 -21.44 -35.33
C ALA A 15 40.19 -20.25 -34.71
N LEU A 16 40.07 -19.16 -35.46
CA LEU A 16 38.90 -18.27 -35.39
C LEU A 16 37.89 -18.71 -36.46
N SER A 17 37.16 -19.79 -36.17
CA SER A 17 36.07 -20.27 -37.02
C SER A 17 35.02 -20.95 -36.16
N LEU A 18 34.10 -20.17 -35.59
CA LEU A 18 32.79 -20.62 -35.08
C LEU A 18 31.90 -19.37 -34.91
N LEU A 19 31.54 -18.78 -36.05
CA LEU A 19 30.40 -17.88 -36.21
C LEU A 19 29.36 -18.66 -37.02
N TRP A 20 28.09 -18.55 -36.61
CA TRP A 20 26.90 -19.24 -37.13
C TRP A 20 26.66 -20.70 -36.69
N MET A 21 26.00 -20.86 -35.54
CA MET A 21 24.64 -21.44 -35.46
C MET A 21 24.18 -21.37 -34.01
N GLY A 22 23.21 -20.48 -33.75
CA GLY A 22 22.70 -20.24 -32.40
C GLY A 22 21.88 -18.98 -32.26
N ALA A 23 21.17 -18.56 -33.32
CA ALA A 23 20.02 -17.68 -33.13
C ALA A 23 18.84 -18.55 -32.71
N THR A 24 18.94 -19.18 -31.52
CA THR A 24 17.74 -19.60 -30.79
C THR A 24 17.03 -18.33 -30.40
N GLN A 25 15.76 -18.21 -30.79
CA GLN A 25 14.83 -17.17 -30.34
C GLN A 25 15.27 -16.65 -28.96
N ALA A 26 15.82 -15.44 -28.93
CA ALA A 26 15.80 -14.66 -27.71
C ALA A 26 14.31 -14.47 -27.46
N ASP A 27 13.78 -15.27 -26.54
CA ASP A 27 12.42 -15.11 -26.05
C ASP A 27 12.25 -13.64 -25.73
N VAL A 28 11.44 -12.99 -26.54
CA VAL A 28 10.77 -11.72 -26.23
C VAL A 28 9.73 -11.98 -25.13
N ASN A 29 10.11 -12.73 -24.09
CA ASN A 29 9.61 -12.46 -22.75
C ASN A 29 10.42 -11.28 -22.26
N ALA A 30 9.98 -10.09 -22.66
CA ALA A 30 10.14 -8.93 -21.81
C ALA A 30 9.70 -9.40 -20.42
N SER A 31 10.66 -9.55 -19.50
CA SER A 31 10.34 -9.74 -18.09
C SER A 31 9.39 -8.62 -17.75
N ARG A 32 8.10 -8.94 -17.59
CA ARG A 32 7.21 -8.05 -16.84
C ARG A 32 7.94 -7.89 -15.53
N ILE A 33 8.52 -6.72 -15.30
CA ILE A 33 8.99 -6.34 -13.98
C ILE A 33 7.76 -6.57 -13.11
N GLU A 34 7.80 -7.60 -12.28
CA GLU A 34 6.71 -7.89 -11.35
C GLU A 34 6.45 -6.60 -10.56
N SER A 35 5.18 -6.25 -10.39
CA SER A 35 4.84 -5.04 -9.68
C SER A 35 5.44 -5.13 -8.28
N PRO A 36 6.10 -4.07 -7.77
CA PRO A 36 6.64 -4.08 -6.42
C PRO A 36 5.57 -4.47 -5.41
N GLU A 37 5.96 -5.32 -4.46
CA GLU A 37 5.12 -5.68 -3.32
C GLU A 37 4.62 -4.41 -2.60
N PRO A 38 3.34 -4.37 -2.17
CA PRO A 38 2.82 -3.24 -1.42
C PRO A 38 3.51 -3.07 -0.07
N VAL A 39 3.80 -1.83 0.27
CA VAL A 39 4.21 -1.45 1.64
C VAL A 39 2.97 -1.12 2.42
N TYR A 40 2.75 -1.82 3.53
CA TYR A 40 1.64 -1.58 4.43
C TYR A 40 2.09 -0.72 5.60
N PHE A 41 1.31 0.32 5.87
CA PHE A 41 1.38 1.14 7.06
C PHE A 41 0.11 0.91 7.86
N TYR A 42 0.25 0.53 9.12
CA TYR A 42 -0.84 0.26 10.03
C TYR A 42 -0.88 1.35 11.09
N ALA A 43 -2.04 1.96 11.33
CA ALA A 43 -2.21 3.00 12.34
C ALA A 43 -2.01 2.49 13.78
N SER A 44 -2.05 1.17 13.99
CA SER A 44 -1.95 0.51 15.27
C SER A 44 -1.07 -0.74 15.22
N GLN A 45 -0.56 -1.14 16.39
CA GLN A 45 0.14 -2.40 16.60
C GLN A 45 -0.84 -3.59 16.61
N PRO A 46 -0.35 -4.84 16.44
CA PRO A 46 -1.20 -6.03 16.55
C PRO A 46 -2.08 -6.03 17.80
N GLY A 47 -3.38 -6.27 17.62
CA GLY A 47 -4.34 -6.35 18.72
C GLY A 47 -4.63 -5.04 19.47
N LYS A 48 -4.36 -3.87 18.88
CA LYS A 48 -4.62 -2.55 19.52
C LYS A 48 -5.73 -1.75 18.83
N LYS A 49 -6.42 -0.92 19.62
CA LYS A 49 -7.32 0.16 19.15
C LYS A 49 -6.55 1.29 18.48
N THR A 50 -7.28 2.06 17.67
CA THR A 50 -6.93 3.43 17.31
C THR A 50 -7.72 4.42 18.17
N LEU A 51 -7.25 5.66 18.25
CA LEU A 51 -8.00 6.79 18.78
C LEU A 51 -8.67 7.52 17.63
N ASP A 52 -9.87 8.04 17.87
CA ASP A 52 -10.60 8.89 16.92
C ASP A 52 -10.89 10.28 17.53
N GLN A 53 -10.07 10.70 18.51
CA GLN A 53 -10.24 11.96 19.27
C GLN A 53 -8.97 12.81 19.28
N ASP A 54 -8.33 12.99 18.13
CA ASP A 54 -7.24 13.95 18.03
C ASP A 54 -7.76 15.41 18.03
N SER A 55 -6.85 16.38 17.96
CA SER A 55 -7.19 17.81 17.94
C SER A 55 -8.10 18.23 16.78
N ASN A 56 -8.17 17.43 15.72
CA ASN A 56 -8.99 17.66 14.54
C ASN A 56 -10.28 16.82 14.54
N GLY A 57 -10.55 16.08 15.63
CA GLY A 57 -11.72 15.22 15.76
C GLY A 57 -11.68 13.97 14.88
N GLY A 58 -10.49 13.45 14.55
CA GLY A 58 -10.33 12.23 13.77
C GLY A 58 -9.16 11.36 14.23
N ASN A 59 -8.79 10.39 13.42
CA ASN A 59 -7.71 9.47 13.72
C ASN A 59 -6.34 10.17 13.66
N PRO A 60 -5.48 10.08 14.71
CA PRO A 60 -4.14 10.64 14.72
C PRO A 60 -3.28 10.26 13.50
N PHE A 61 -3.43 9.04 12.99
CA PHE A 61 -2.74 8.56 11.79
C PHE A 61 -3.23 9.27 10.53
N ALA A 62 -4.54 9.48 10.40
CA ALA A 62 -5.12 10.24 9.28
C ALA A 62 -4.66 11.70 9.30
N SER A 63 -4.69 12.34 10.47
CA SER A 63 -4.16 13.71 10.63
C SER A 63 -2.66 13.82 10.33
N ALA A 64 -1.85 12.85 10.76
CA ALA A 64 -0.42 12.82 10.44
C ALA A 64 -0.19 12.69 8.92
N LEU A 65 -0.94 11.81 8.25
CA LEU A 65 -0.89 11.63 6.81
C LEU A 65 -1.25 12.92 6.05
N VAL A 66 -2.34 13.58 6.44
CA VAL A 66 -2.77 14.85 5.83
C VAL A 66 -1.72 15.95 6.01
N GLU A 67 -1.12 16.05 7.19
CA GLU A 67 -0.06 17.03 7.46
C GLU A 67 1.19 16.78 6.61
N LEU A 68 1.61 15.53 6.46
CA LEU A 68 2.75 15.18 5.62
C LEU A 68 2.48 15.45 4.15
N LEU A 69 1.27 15.18 3.67
CA LEU A 69 0.85 15.49 2.31
C LEU A 69 0.80 17.01 2.06
N ALA A 70 0.63 17.84 3.08
CA ALA A 70 0.68 19.30 2.92
C ALA A 70 2.10 19.85 2.69
N ARG A 71 3.15 19.03 2.77
CA ARG A 71 4.54 19.47 2.55
C ARG A 71 4.84 19.74 1.08
N HIS A 72 5.76 20.67 0.82
CA HIS A 72 6.23 20.96 -0.54
C HIS A 72 7.26 19.95 -1.07
N ASP A 73 8.10 19.40 -0.18
CA ASP A 73 9.13 18.41 -0.50
C ASP A 73 9.12 17.31 0.56
N LEU A 74 9.13 16.07 0.08
CA LEU A 74 9.03 14.89 0.92
C LEU A 74 9.58 13.68 0.15
N THR A 75 10.62 13.04 0.66
CA THR A 75 11.04 11.72 0.20
C THR A 75 10.16 10.65 0.84
N PHE A 76 10.13 9.45 0.25
CA PHE A 76 9.39 8.35 0.87
C PHE A 76 10.00 7.91 2.23
N GLY A 77 11.32 8.02 2.38
CA GLY A 77 12.00 7.72 3.65
C GLY A 77 11.53 8.64 4.78
N GLU A 78 11.52 9.95 4.51
CA GLU A 78 10.98 10.96 5.44
C GLU A 78 9.48 10.76 5.69
N PHE A 79 8.70 10.47 4.63
CA PHE A 79 7.27 10.15 4.78
C PHE A 79 7.07 8.99 5.75
N SER A 80 7.80 7.89 5.58
CA SER A 80 7.67 6.69 6.40
C SER A 80 8.03 6.97 7.86
N SER A 81 9.19 7.59 8.12
CA SER A 81 9.63 7.88 9.48
C SER A 81 8.75 8.92 10.18
N GLU A 82 8.43 10.02 9.50
CA GLU A 82 7.64 11.08 10.11
C GLU A 82 6.17 10.70 10.29
N LEU A 83 5.62 9.80 9.48
CA LEU A 83 4.26 9.29 9.69
C LEU A 83 4.16 8.55 11.03
N ILE A 84 5.19 7.78 11.38
CA ILE A 84 5.29 7.12 12.68
C ILE A 84 5.39 8.16 13.80
N ASP A 85 6.37 9.06 13.71
CA ASP A 85 6.66 10.04 14.77
C ASP A 85 5.46 10.96 15.04
N ARG A 86 4.83 11.47 13.98
CA ARG A 86 3.67 12.37 14.10
C ARG A 86 2.44 11.66 14.62
N THR A 87 2.23 10.39 14.26
CA THR A 87 1.10 9.62 14.81
C THR A 87 1.30 9.39 16.31
N VAL A 88 2.52 9.07 16.74
CA VAL A 88 2.87 8.92 18.16
C VAL A 88 2.65 10.24 18.90
N GLU A 89 3.09 11.37 18.35
CA GLU A 89 2.90 12.69 18.94
C GLU A 89 1.41 13.05 19.07
N LYS A 90 0.65 12.97 17.97
CA LYS A 90 -0.78 13.32 17.93
C LYS A 90 -1.64 12.42 18.81
N SER A 91 -1.25 11.15 18.97
CA SER A 91 -1.92 10.21 19.85
C SER A 91 -1.40 10.23 21.30
N ARG A 92 -0.45 11.13 21.62
CA ARG A 92 0.22 11.20 22.93
C ARG A 92 0.81 9.85 23.37
N GLY A 93 1.35 9.10 22.42
CA GLY A 93 1.95 7.79 22.62
C GLY A 93 0.99 6.61 22.62
N PHE A 94 -0.32 6.82 22.43
CA PHE A 94 -1.31 5.74 22.41
C PHE A 94 -1.21 4.87 21.15
N GLN A 95 -1.08 5.50 19.98
CA GLN A 95 -0.88 4.80 18.71
C GLN A 95 0.61 4.76 18.38
N ARG A 96 1.07 3.57 18.02
CA ARG A 96 2.38 3.35 17.41
C ARG A 96 2.16 2.67 16.07
N PRO A 97 2.32 3.39 14.96
CA PRO A 97 2.19 2.77 13.66
C PRO A 97 3.19 1.64 13.46
N ASP A 98 2.78 0.66 12.70
CA ASP A 98 3.59 -0.48 12.29
C ASP A 98 3.73 -0.46 10.76
N VAL A 99 4.86 -0.90 10.22
CA VAL A 99 5.13 -0.89 8.78
C VAL A 99 5.59 -2.28 8.38
N SER A 100 4.99 -2.86 7.33
CA SER A 100 5.31 -4.22 6.90
C SER A 100 6.80 -4.36 6.57
N ALA A 101 7.38 -5.48 7.02
CA ALA A 101 8.75 -5.84 6.70
C ALA A 101 8.93 -5.89 5.17
N THR A 102 9.89 -5.11 4.67
CA THR A 102 10.23 -5.03 3.25
C THR A 102 11.69 -5.47 3.09
N THR A 103 12.10 -5.97 1.93
CA THR A 103 13.51 -6.34 1.71
C THR A 103 14.42 -5.10 1.81
N ILE A 104 15.70 -5.28 2.15
CA ILE A 104 16.66 -4.15 2.19
C ILE A 104 16.73 -3.43 0.84
N SER A 105 16.64 -4.18 -0.27
CA SER A 105 16.66 -3.61 -1.62
C SER A 105 15.46 -2.70 -1.86
N ASP A 106 14.27 -3.13 -1.46
CA ASP A 106 13.05 -2.34 -1.59
C ASP A 106 13.06 -1.13 -0.67
N VAL A 107 13.55 -1.26 0.57
CA VAL A 107 13.71 -0.11 1.49
C VAL A 107 14.61 0.95 0.88
N LEU A 108 15.79 0.57 0.37
CA LEU A 108 16.72 1.51 -0.27
C LEU A 108 16.10 2.18 -1.51
N ARG A 109 15.43 1.39 -2.35
CA ARG A 109 14.73 1.87 -3.54
C ARG A 109 13.62 2.87 -3.17
N LEU A 110 12.82 2.53 -2.17
CA LEU A 110 11.70 3.33 -1.71
C LEU A 110 12.21 4.63 -1.09
N CYS A 111 13.18 4.59 -0.17
CA CYS A 111 13.76 5.80 0.43
C CYS A 111 14.29 6.80 -0.61
N ALA A 112 14.82 6.33 -1.74
CA ALA A 112 15.27 7.18 -2.83
C ALA A 112 14.14 7.77 -3.70
N LEU A 113 12.89 7.32 -3.53
CA LEU A 113 11.73 7.82 -4.26
C LEU A 113 11.31 9.19 -3.71
N ARG A 114 11.29 10.18 -4.59
CA ARG A 114 10.68 11.48 -4.29
C ARG A 114 9.16 11.36 -4.25
N PHE A 115 8.60 11.52 -3.06
CA PHE A 115 7.16 11.45 -2.83
C PHE A 115 6.50 12.79 -3.17
N LEU A 116 7.03 13.92 -2.72
CA LEU A 116 6.59 15.27 -3.12
C LEU A 116 7.79 16.10 -3.61
N PRO A 117 7.60 16.99 -4.60
CA PRO A 117 6.40 17.11 -5.44
C PRO A 117 6.25 15.92 -6.39
N LYS A 118 5.03 15.70 -6.90
CA LYS A 118 4.79 14.70 -7.96
C LYS A 118 5.52 15.08 -9.24
N PRO A 119 6.36 14.21 -9.83
CA PRO A 119 6.92 14.47 -11.16
C PRO A 119 5.80 14.51 -12.22
N PHE A 120 5.78 15.53 -13.08
CA PHE A 120 4.74 15.71 -14.10
C PHE A 120 4.58 14.51 -15.05
N SER A 121 5.66 13.78 -15.34
CA SER A 121 5.66 12.61 -16.22
C SER A 121 5.17 11.32 -15.56
N ARG A 122 4.84 11.35 -14.26
CA ARG A 122 4.48 10.16 -13.48
C ARG A 122 3.01 10.19 -13.12
N ARG A 123 2.30 9.09 -13.34
CA ARG A 123 0.90 8.93 -12.95
C ARG A 123 0.79 8.34 -11.55
N ARG A 124 -0.05 8.93 -10.70
CA ARG A 124 -0.34 8.48 -9.35
C ARG A 124 -1.84 8.37 -9.14
N VAL A 125 -2.29 7.28 -8.55
CA VAL A 125 -3.72 7.00 -8.35
C VAL A 125 -3.97 6.58 -6.91
N ALA A 126 -5.14 6.92 -6.37
CA ALA A 126 -5.51 6.58 -5.01
C ALA A 126 -6.93 6.00 -4.93
N LEU A 127 -7.08 4.99 -4.08
CA LEU A 127 -8.37 4.50 -3.60
C LEU A 127 -8.47 4.81 -2.11
N VAL A 128 -9.54 5.46 -1.70
CA VAL A 128 -9.80 5.81 -0.29
C VAL A 128 -11.10 5.14 0.10
N LEU A 129 -11.00 4.10 0.91
CA LEU A 129 -12.09 3.23 1.33
C LEU A 129 -12.39 3.45 2.82
N ALA A 130 -13.66 3.63 3.16
CA ALA A 130 -14.09 3.67 4.56
C ALA A 130 -15.35 2.84 4.77
N TYR A 131 -15.39 2.16 5.91
CA TYR A 131 -16.63 1.67 6.51
C TYR A 131 -16.92 2.48 7.77
N SER A 132 -18.10 3.09 7.84
CA SER A 132 -18.51 4.07 8.85
C SER A 132 -19.85 3.70 9.48
N ASP A 133 -20.86 3.36 8.67
CA ASP A 133 -22.19 3.02 9.16
C ASP A 133 -22.32 1.53 9.50
N TYR A 134 -22.07 1.17 10.76
CA TYR A 134 -22.22 -0.19 11.27
C TYR A 134 -23.59 -0.49 11.88
N SER A 135 -24.61 0.36 11.63
CA SER A 135 -25.97 0.17 12.17
C SER A 135 -26.58 -1.20 11.87
N ARG A 136 -26.11 -1.87 10.80
CA ARG A 136 -26.55 -3.20 10.40
C ARG A 136 -25.67 -4.35 10.93
N ALA A 137 -24.55 -4.04 11.59
CA ALA A 137 -23.50 -5.02 11.87
C ALA A 137 -23.30 -5.41 13.33
N ASN A 138 -24.20 -4.99 14.22
CA ASN A 138 -24.04 -5.16 15.67
C ASN A 138 -22.67 -4.66 16.17
N LEU A 139 -22.20 -3.58 15.59
CA LEU A 139 -20.99 -2.85 15.94
C LEU A 139 -21.34 -1.37 16.04
N SER A 140 -20.61 -0.63 16.86
CA SER A 140 -20.75 0.82 16.95
C SER A 140 -20.31 1.47 15.63
N SER A 141 -21.13 2.38 15.09
CA SER A 141 -20.74 3.17 13.92
C SER A 141 -19.52 4.05 14.21
N LEU A 142 -18.72 4.30 13.18
CA LEU A 142 -17.48 5.08 13.20
C LEU A 142 -17.65 6.33 12.31
N PRO A 143 -18.37 7.37 12.76
CA PRO A 143 -18.60 8.56 11.93
C PRO A 143 -17.30 9.25 11.49
N ASP A 144 -16.26 9.20 12.34
CA ASP A 144 -14.96 9.82 12.07
C ASP A 144 -14.22 9.13 10.91
N ALA A 145 -14.50 7.85 10.64
CA ALA A 145 -13.95 7.12 9.50
C ALA A 145 -14.32 7.79 8.16
N LYS A 146 -15.53 8.31 8.04
CA LYS A 146 -15.96 9.07 6.85
C LYS A 146 -15.23 10.41 6.75
N VAL A 147 -15.10 11.11 7.88
CA VAL A 147 -14.41 12.40 7.94
C VAL A 147 -12.94 12.25 7.52
N ASP A 148 -12.24 11.23 8.03
CA ASP A 148 -10.86 10.95 7.68
C ASP A 148 -10.70 10.54 6.22
N MET A 149 -11.63 9.74 5.68
CA MET A 149 -11.68 9.41 4.25
C MET A 149 -11.73 10.68 3.38
N GLU A 150 -12.62 11.61 3.69
CA GLU A 150 -12.76 12.86 2.92
C GLU A 150 -11.48 13.70 3.00
N ARG A 151 -10.92 13.88 4.21
CA ARG A 151 -9.67 14.64 4.43
C ARG A 151 -8.48 14.05 3.67
N ILE A 152 -8.33 12.73 3.68
CA ILE A 152 -7.24 12.05 2.99
C ILE A 152 -7.41 12.10 1.48
N ALA A 153 -8.64 11.94 0.98
CA ALA A 153 -8.92 12.08 -0.45
C ALA A 153 -8.54 13.48 -0.95
N ASP A 154 -8.89 14.53 -0.20
CA ASP A 154 -8.53 15.90 -0.54
C ASP A 154 -7.02 16.14 -0.46
N ALA A 155 -6.33 15.56 0.53
CA ALA A 155 -4.88 15.61 0.62
C ALA A 155 -4.19 14.92 -0.57
N PHE A 156 -4.69 13.77 -1.05
CA PHE A 156 -4.16 13.14 -2.25
C PHE A 156 -4.38 13.99 -3.50
N ARG A 157 -5.56 14.62 -3.64
CA ARG A 157 -5.85 15.52 -4.75
C ARG A 157 -4.95 16.75 -4.73
N SER A 158 -4.73 17.36 -3.57
CA SER A 158 -3.94 18.59 -3.43
C SER A 158 -2.46 18.38 -3.81
N VAL A 159 -1.92 17.19 -3.59
CA VAL A 159 -0.55 16.82 -4.00
C VAL A 159 -0.45 16.29 -5.44
N GLY A 160 -1.54 16.35 -6.19
CA GLY A 160 -1.58 16.09 -7.62
C GLY A 160 -1.73 14.62 -8.01
N PHE A 161 -2.31 13.76 -7.17
CA PHE A 161 -2.76 12.45 -7.66
C PHE A 161 -3.73 12.64 -8.83
N ASP A 162 -3.51 11.92 -9.92
CA ASP A 162 -4.25 12.10 -11.18
C ASP A 162 -5.69 11.59 -11.07
N GLU A 163 -5.91 10.59 -10.22
CA GLU A 163 -7.22 10.02 -9.96
C GLU A 163 -7.32 9.56 -8.51
N VAL A 164 -8.32 10.08 -7.79
CA VAL A 164 -8.60 9.73 -6.39
C VAL A 164 -10.05 9.26 -6.28
N ARG A 165 -10.25 7.95 -6.10
CA ARG A 165 -11.56 7.32 -5.93
C ARG A 165 -11.88 7.18 -4.45
N THR A 166 -13.05 7.64 -4.04
CA THR A 166 -13.55 7.51 -2.67
C THR A 166 -14.70 6.52 -2.64
N VAL A 167 -14.69 5.63 -1.66
CA VAL A 167 -15.69 4.56 -1.51
C VAL A 167 -16.10 4.47 -0.04
N LEU A 168 -17.38 4.72 0.23
CA LEU A 168 -17.94 4.75 1.56
C LEU A 168 -19.00 3.65 1.71
N ASP A 169 -18.84 2.81 2.72
CA ASP A 169 -19.77 1.74 3.09
C ASP A 169 -20.20 0.83 1.91
N PRO A 170 -19.27 0.36 1.04
CA PRO A 170 -19.66 -0.41 -0.14
C PRO A 170 -20.25 -1.77 0.26
N GLY A 171 -21.23 -2.23 -0.53
CA GLY A 171 -21.75 -3.59 -0.39
C GLY A 171 -20.75 -4.65 -0.84
N HIS A 172 -20.99 -5.92 -0.46
CA HIS A 172 -20.10 -7.03 -0.83
C HIS A 172 -19.90 -7.21 -2.35
N GLY A 173 -20.96 -7.11 -3.15
CA GLY A 173 -20.84 -7.21 -4.62
C GLY A 173 -20.20 -5.97 -5.25
N GLU A 174 -20.37 -4.81 -4.62
CA GLU A 174 -19.86 -3.54 -5.10
C GLU A 174 -18.33 -3.46 -4.94
N ILE A 175 -17.80 -3.85 -3.78
CA ILE A 175 -16.37 -3.78 -3.49
C ILE A 175 -15.53 -4.61 -4.48
N GLU A 176 -16.04 -5.77 -4.91
CA GLU A 176 -15.39 -6.61 -5.93
C GLU A 176 -15.16 -5.88 -7.24
N SER A 177 -16.20 -5.21 -7.74
CA SER A 177 -16.13 -4.45 -8.98
C SER A 177 -15.17 -3.25 -8.86
N ILE A 178 -15.23 -2.56 -7.72
CA ILE A 178 -14.37 -1.41 -7.41
C ILE A 178 -12.90 -1.81 -7.39
N LEU A 179 -12.55 -2.90 -6.70
CA LEU A 179 -11.17 -3.38 -6.63
C LEU A 179 -10.67 -3.79 -8.02
N LYS A 180 -11.47 -4.54 -8.78
CA LYS A 180 -11.11 -4.91 -10.16
C LYS A 180 -10.82 -3.69 -11.04
N ASP A 181 -11.70 -2.68 -10.99
CA ASP A 181 -11.53 -1.46 -11.78
C ASP A 181 -10.33 -0.63 -11.31
N PHE A 182 -10.06 -0.62 -10.01
CA PHE A 182 -8.88 0.07 -9.46
C PHE A 182 -7.58 -0.67 -9.78
N ALA A 183 -7.56 -2.00 -9.84
CA ALA A 183 -6.40 -2.76 -10.30
C ALA A 183 -6.01 -2.41 -11.74
N ALA A 184 -7.01 -2.31 -12.64
CA ALA A 184 -6.78 -1.93 -14.03
C ALA A 184 -6.24 -0.49 -14.17
N LEU A 185 -6.65 0.42 -13.27
CA LEU A 185 -6.14 1.77 -13.18
C LEU A 185 -4.70 1.80 -12.63
N SER A 186 -4.48 1.07 -11.53
CA SER A 186 -3.20 0.95 -10.83
C SER A 186 -2.11 0.38 -11.73
N GLY A 187 -2.42 -0.66 -12.52
CA GLY A 187 -1.52 -1.26 -13.51
C GLY A 187 -1.05 -0.31 -14.62
N LYS A 188 -1.67 0.86 -14.76
CA LYS A 188 -1.29 1.92 -15.71
C LYS A 188 -0.69 3.15 -15.01
N SER A 189 -0.25 2.98 -13.77
CA SER A 189 0.29 4.06 -12.92
C SER A 189 1.70 3.76 -12.43
N ASP A 190 2.41 4.81 -12.03
CA ASP A 190 3.73 4.71 -11.42
C ASP A 190 3.63 4.48 -9.91
N LEU A 191 2.66 5.10 -9.25
CA LEU A 191 2.40 4.90 -7.82
C LEU A 191 0.90 4.73 -7.58
N ALA A 192 0.53 3.72 -6.81
CA ALA A 192 -0.83 3.56 -6.31
C ALA A 192 -0.85 3.57 -4.79
N ALA A 193 -1.78 4.35 -4.23
CA ALA A 193 -2.04 4.37 -2.81
C ALA A 193 -3.46 3.83 -2.53
N LEU A 194 -3.61 3.13 -1.43
CA LEU A 194 -4.89 2.70 -0.90
C LEU A 194 -4.95 3.12 0.55
N TYR A 195 -5.89 3.98 0.90
CA TYR A 195 -6.24 4.22 2.29
C TYR A 195 -7.50 3.44 2.63
N ALA A 196 -7.47 2.70 3.74
CA ALA A 196 -8.62 1.94 4.23
C ALA A 196 -8.83 2.18 5.73
N THR A 197 -10.07 2.47 6.14
CA THR A 197 -10.43 2.63 7.55
C THR A 197 -11.81 2.05 7.87
N GLY A 198 -12.02 1.73 9.14
CA GLY A 198 -13.20 1.05 9.67
C GLY A 198 -12.84 0.12 10.82
N HIS A 199 -13.82 -0.64 11.31
CA HIS A 199 -13.54 -1.76 12.21
C HIS A 199 -12.73 -2.80 11.48
N GLY A 200 -11.66 -3.27 12.11
CA GLY A 200 -10.96 -4.45 11.65
C GLY A 200 -10.36 -5.19 12.82
N MET A 201 -9.91 -6.40 12.53
CA MET A 201 -9.33 -7.29 13.52
C MET A 201 -8.18 -8.07 12.91
N GLU A 202 -7.24 -8.45 13.75
CA GLU A 202 -6.16 -9.33 13.38
C GLU A 202 -6.36 -10.74 13.93
N VAL A 203 -6.27 -11.73 13.04
CA VAL A 203 -6.34 -13.15 13.38
C VAL A 203 -5.17 -13.84 12.72
N GLU A 204 -4.31 -14.46 13.54
CA GLU A 204 -3.13 -15.20 13.07
C GLU A 204 -2.22 -14.36 12.15
N GLY A 205 -2.02 -13.08 12.48
CA GLY A 205 -1.20 -12.16 11.69
C GLY A 205 -1.89 -11.57 10.45
N ASN A 206 -3.11 -12.00 10.13
CA ASN A 206 -3.89 -11.49 9.01
C ASN A 206 -4.87 -10.43 9.49
N ILE A 207 -4.85 -9.26 8.84
CA ILE A 207 -5.76 -8.15 9.16
C ILE A 207 -6.99 -8.23 8.25
N TYR A 208 -8.17 -8.18 8.86
CA TYR A 208 -9.46 -8.22 8.18
C TYR A 208 -10.24 -6.95 8.47
N LEU A 209 -10.53 -6.19 7.43
CA LEU A 209 -11.46 -5.06 7.49
C LEU A 209 -12.89 -5.61 7.49
N ILE A 210 -13.71 -5.15 8.43
CA ILE A 210 -15.09 -5.62 8.64
C ILE A 210 -16.04 -4.70 7.87
N PRO A 211 -16.78 -5.23 6.87
CA PRO A 211 -17.77 -4.44 6.15
C PRO A 211 -18.94 -4.00 7.06
N SER A 212 -19.56 -2.86 6.74
CA SER A 212 -20.77 -2.35 7.40
C SER A 212 -21.97 -3.30 7.34
N SER A 213 -21.96 -4.26 6.41
CA SER A 213 -22.98 -5.30 6.26
C SER A 213 -22.67 -6.60 7.03
N TYR A 214 -21.62 -6.63 7.86
CA TYR A 214 -21.21 -7.85 8.58
C TYR A 214 -22.23 -8.28 9.65
N PRO A 215 -22.47 -9.58 9.92
CA PRO A 215 -22.09 -10.69 9.08
C PRO A 215 -23.08 -10.78 7.92
N PHE A 216 -22.58 -10.69 6.69
CA PHE A 216 -23.44 -10.88 5.53
C PHE A 216 -23.61 -12.37 5.16
N LEU A 217 -22.72 -13.25 5.64
CA LEU A 217 -22.85 -14.72 5.53
C LEU A 217 -22.88 -15.38 6.91
N PRO A 218 -23.43 -16.60 7.03
CA PRO A 218 -23.54 -17.29 8.33
C PRO A 218 -22.17 -17.63 8.96
N LYS A 219 -22.17 -17.89 10.27
CA LYS A 219 -20.96 -18.15 11.10
C LYS A 219 -20.11 -19.35 10.66
N ASN A 220 -20.68 -20.31 9.94
CA ASN A 220 -19.97 -21.48 9.42
C ASN A 220 -19.16 -21.21 8.14
N ILE A 221 -19.33 -20.06 7.50
CA ILE A 221 -18.48 -19.64 6.37
C ILE A 221 -17.11 -19.17 6.90
N MET A 222 -16.07 -19.29 6.08
CA MET A 222 -14.73 -18.80 6.46
C MET A 222 -14.72 -17.28 6.64
N LEU A 223 -13.81 -16.80 7.50
CA LEU A 223 -13.74 -15.39 7.90
C LEU A 223 -13.38 -14.47 6.72
N ASP A 224 -12.42 -14.88 5.91
CA ASP A 224 -11.98 -14.22 4.66
C ASP A 224 -13.12 -13.92 3.68
N LYS A 225 -14.15 -14.78 3.66
CA LYS A 225 -15.35 -14.61 2.85
C LYS A 225 -16.39 -13.72 3.49
N ARG A 226 -16.30 -13.45 4.79
CA ARG A 226 -17.22 -12.55 5.51
C ARG A 226 -16.67 -11.15 5.71
N THR A 227 -15.37 -10.99 5.57
CA THR A 227 -14.65 -9.73 5.76
C THR A 227 -13.86 -9.39 4.49
N LEU A 228 -13.07 -8.33 4.55
CA LEU A 228 -12.16 -7.94 3.49
C LEU A 228 -10.72 -8.04 4.00
N PRO A 229 -9.96 -9.10 3.63
CA PRO A 229 -8.56 -9.20 4.00
C PRO A 229 -7.76 -8.01 3.47
N LEU A 230 -6.93 -7.40 4.31
CA LEU A 230 -6.11 -6.25 3.92
C LEU A 230 -5.08 -6.63 2.84
N ALA A 231 -4.59 -7.87 2.85
CA ALA A 231 -3.74 -8.42 1.80
C ALA A 231 -4.39 -8.32 0.41
N ARG A 232 -5.70 -8.60 0.34
CA ARG A 232 -6.49 -8.50 -0.90
C ARG A 232 -6.60 -7.06 -1.42
N LEU A 233 -6.67 -6.09 -0.51
CA LEU A 233 -6.60 -4.67 -0.87
C LEU A 233 -5.24 -4.33 -1.46
N GLY A 234 -4.15 -4.87 -0.91
CA GLY A 234 -2.81 -4.69 -1.47
C GLY A 234 -2.60 -5.36 -2.83
N GLU A 235 -3.16 -6.56 -3.06
CA GLU A 235 -3.12 -7.26 -4.37
C GLU A 235 -3.76 -6.43 -5.51
N THR A 236 -4.64 -5.49 -5.15
CA THR A 236 -5.25 -4.55 -6.10
C THR A 236 -4.25 -3.51 -6.62
N LEU A 237 -3.14 -3.29 -5.91
CA LEU A 237 -2.13 -2.30 -6.26
C LEU A 237 -1.06 -2.90 -7.16
N GLN A 238 -1.11 -2.53 -8.44
CA GLN A 238 -0.26 -3.04 -9.52
C GLN A 238 0.58 -1.93 -10.16
N ALA A 239 0.84 -0.83 -9.45
CA ALA A 239 1.64 0.27 -9.99
C ALA A 239 3.10 -0.14 -10.12
N ASN A 240 3.79 0.39 -11.13
CA ASN A 240 5.10 -0.13 -11.51
C ASN A 240 6.28 0.39 -10.64
N ARG A 241 6.11 1.45 -9.83
CA ARG A 241 7.18 1.98 -8.95
C ARG A 241 6.92 1.83 -7.46
N ALA A 242 5.69 2.00 -6.99
CA ALA A 242 5.37 1.90 -5.57
C ALA A 242 3.88 1.64 -5.34
N ASN A 243 3.59 0.73 -4.42
CA ASN A 243 2.24 0.40 -3.99
C ASN A 243 2.17 0.60 -2.48
N LEU A 244 1.26 1.45 -2.01
CA LEU A 244 1.15 1.84 -0.61
C LEU A 244 -0.23 1.49 -0.07
N VAL A 245 -0.29 0.69 0.98
CA VAL A 245 -1.52 0.44 1.75
C VAL A 245 -1.41 1.18 3.08
N LEU A 246 -2.35 2.07 3.36
CA LEU A 246 -2.42 2.91 4.54
C LEU A 246 -3.68 2.53 5.30
N TYR A 247 -3.53 1.69 6.32
CA TYR A 247 -4.65 1.17 7.11
C TYR A 247 -4.85 1.99 8.38
N GLY A 248 -5.95 2.74 8.42
CA GLY A 248 -6.31 3.64 9.51
C GLY A 248 -7.00 2.98 10.71
N GLY A 249 -7.43 1.72 10.58
CA GLY A 249 -8.25 1.04 11.59
C GLY A 249 -7.47 0.36 12.73
N GLY A 250 -8.22 -0.07 13.74
CA GLY A 250 -7.73 -0.94 14.80
C GLY A 250 -7.41 -2.36 14.30
N ARG A 251 -6.63 -3.10 15.10
CA ARG A 251 -6.25 -4.50 14.86
C ARG A 251 -6.72 -5.45 15.96
N GLU A 252 -7.51 -4.94 16.91
CA GLU A 252 -8.16 -5.74 17.94
C GLU A 252 -9.47 -6.37 17.44
N ASN A 253 -9.99 -7.37 18.15
CA ASN A 253 -11.27 -7.96 17.80
C ASN A 253 -12.43 -7.11 18.34
N PRO A 254 -13.24 -6.44 17.48
CA PRO A 254 -14.32 -5.57 17.96
C PRO A 254 -15.55 -6.36 18.45
N PHE A 255 -15.58 -7.68 18.25
CA PHE A 255 -16.63 -8.57 18.76
C PHE A 255 -16.31 -9.16 20.13
N GLU A 256 -15.08 -9.01 20.61
CA GLU A 256 -14.72 -9.32 21.98
C GLU A 256 -15.11 -8.12 22.85
N ALA A 257 -16.02 -8.34 23.79
CA ALA A 257 -16.54 -7.27 24.66
C ALA A 257 -15.38 -6.52 25.33
N ASP A 258 -15.45 -5.19 25.34
CA ASP A 258 -14.56 -4.37 26.17
C ASP A 258 -14.79 -4.78 27.64
N PRO A 259 -13.80 -5.35 28.35
CA PRO A 259 -13.98 -5.75 29.74
C PRO A 259 -14.30 -4.57 30.66
N LYS A 260 -14.16 -3.31 30.19
CA LYS A 260 -14.55 -2.11 30.94
C LYS A 260 -16.02 -1.72 30.76
N ASN A 261 -16.75 -2.33 29.82
CA ASN A 261 -18.16 -2.03 29.53
C ASN A 261 -18.97 -3.32 29.27
N GLY A 262 -18.84 -4.33 30.13
CA GLY A 262 -19.79 -5.45 30.22
C GLY A 262 -21.05 -5.06 31.00
N PRO A 263 -22.17 -5.79 30.83
CA PRO A 263 -23.53 -5.39 31.22
C PRO A 263 -23.72 -5.07 32.71
#